data_AF-A0A132NI39-F1
#
_entry.id   AF-A0A132NI39-F1
#
_cell.length_a   1.000
_cell.length_b   1.000
_cell.length_c   1.000
_cell.angle_alpha   90.00
_cell.angle_beta   90.00
_cell.angle_gamma   90.00
#
_symmetry.space_group_name_H-M   'P 1'
#
loop_
_entity.id
_entity.type
_entity.pdbx_description
1 polymer ?
#
loop_
_entity_poly.entity_id
_entity_poly.type
_entity_poly.pdbx_seq_one_letter_code
_entity_poly.pdbx_strand_id
1 'polypeptide(L)'
;MPKVVDPEARRRELAESVWRVIRRDGLEHASVRNVAREAGLSMGSLRHYFATQSELLAFAMRLVHERVQRRIAALDLSGDPRQVVERALQEALPLDAERHAEMEVWLAFTARALVDPKLRALRDEGHSKLRELCRRCVEALARRPGLDVAAEAERLHALIDGLALHRVLDPATTTPQRVVELLAAHLDELAGQA
;
A
#
# COMPACT_ATOMS: atom_id res chain seq x y z
N MET A 1 -36.50 18.09 2.40
CA MET A 1 -35.41 18.60 1.53
C MET A 1 -34.40 17.48 1.38
N PRO A 2 -33.96 17.09 0.16
CA PRO A 2 -32.96 16.04 0.03
C PRO A 2 -31.65 16.56 0.61
N LYS A 3 -31.05 15.83 1.55
CA LYS A 3 -29.69 16.11 2.02
C LYS A 3 -28.77 16.02 0.79
N VAL A 4 -28.22 17.14 0.35
CA VAL A 4 -27.11 17.15 -0.60
C VAL A 4 -25.94 16.53 0.13
N VAL A 5 -25.76 15.21 -0.05
CA VAL A 5 -24.61 14.51 0.50
C VAL A 5 -23.42 14.90 -0.38
N ASP A 6 -22.38 15.46 0.25
CA ASP A 6 -21.12 15.75 -0.42
C ASP A 6 -20.62 14.47 -1.11
N PRO A 7 -20.45 14.47 -2.45
CA PRO A 7 -19.98 13.32 -3.21
C PRO A 7 -18.65 12.75 -2.66
N GLU A 8 -17.77 13.60 -2.14
CA GLU A 8 -16.48 13.19 -1.57
C GLU A 8 -16.63 12.62 -0.16
N ALA A 9 -17.51 13.18 0.68
CA ALA A 9 -17.90 12.53 1.94
C ALA A 9 -18.50 11.14 1.68
N ARG A 10 -19.36 11.00 0.67
CA ARG A 10 -19.99 9.70 0.36
C ARG A 10 -18.98 8.69 -0.17
N ARG A 11 -18.05 9.11 -1.01
CA ARG A 11 -16.92 8.25 -1.43
C ARG A 11 -16.12 7.77 -0.23
N ARG A 12 -15.78 8.63 0.72
CA ARG A 12 -15.08 8.24 1.95
C ARG A 12 -15.87 7.22 2.80
N GLU A 13 -17.18 7.35 2.94
CA GLU A 13 -18.00 6.34 3.63
C GLU A 13 -17.98 4.98 2.90
N LEU A 14 -17.99 5.01 1.56
CA LEU A 14 -17.85 3.81 0.74
C LEU A 14 -16.46 3.18 0.90
N ALA A 15 -15.40 3.99 1.00
CA ALA A 15 -14.04 3.54 1.29
C ALA A 15 -13.97 2.71 2.56
N GLU A 16 -14.54 3.22 3.64
CA GLU A 16 -14.58 2.53 4.92
C GLU A 16 -15.41 1.25 4.86
N SER A 17 -16.48 1.24 4.07
CA SER A 17 -17.31 0.06 3.86
C SER A 17 -16.55 -1.03 3.10
N VAL A 18 -15.78 -0.65 2.06
CA VAL A 18 -14.87 -1.57 1.36
C VAL A 18 -13.87 -2.18 2.34
N TRP A 19 -13.27 -1.36 3.21
CA TRP A 19 -12.30 -1.83 4.19
C TRP A 19 -12.89 -2.76 5.24
N ARG A 20 -14.09 -2.47 5.74
CA ARG A 20 -14.77 -3.36 6.69
C ARG A 20 -15.04 -4.73 6.10
N VAL A 21 -15.42 -4.79 4.82
CA VAL A 21 -15.59 -6.08 4.12
C VAL A 21 -14.26 -6.82 4.01
N ILE A 22 -13.19 -6.17 3.53
CA ILE A 22 -11.89 -6.83 3.36
C ILE A 22 -11.34 -7.33 4.70
N ARG A 23 -11.39 -6.50 5.75
CA ARG A 23 -10.86 -6.88 7.07
C ARG A 23 -11.64 -8.02 7.73
N ARG A 24 -12.96 -8.09 7.51
CA ARG A 24 -13.82 -9.09 8.15
C ARG A 24 -13.87 -10.39 7.35
N ASP A 25 -14.06 -10.26 6.05
CA ASP A 25 -14.43 -11.37 5.16
C ASP A 25 -13.28 -11.75 4.21
N GLY A 26 -12.17 -11.00 4.21
CA GLY A 26 -11.09 -11.19 3.25
C GLY A 26 -11.37 -10.54 1.89
N LEU A 27 -10.33 -10.53 1.07
CA LEU A 27 -10.31 -9.85 -0.21
C LEU A 27 -11.25 -10.45 -1.24
N GLU A 28 -11.44 -11.78 -1.27
CA GLU A 28 -12.35 -12.43 -2.21
C GLU A 28 -13.81 -12.00 -2.02
N HIS A 29 -14.14 -11.48 -0.84
CA HIS A 29 -15.47 -10.99 -0.50
C HIS A 29 -15.66 -9.50 -0.79
N ALA A 30 -14.63 -8.78 -1.24
CA ALA A 30 -14.69 -7.35 -1.58
C ALA A 30 -15.41 -7.07 -2.92
N SER A 31 -16.65 -7.55 -3.05
CA SER A 31 -17.50 -7.36 -4.22
C SER A 31 -18.39 -6.13 -4.09
N VAL A 32 -18.83 -5.57 -5.23
CA VAL A 32 -19.86 -4.51 -5.26
C VAL A 32 -21.08 -4.91 -4.40
N ARG A 33 -21.47 -6.19 -4.42
CA ARG A 33 -22.60 -6.68 -3.62
C ARG A 33 -22.38 -6.60 -2.12
N ASN A 34 -21.24 -7.10 -1.65
CA ASN A 34 -20.95 -7.14 -0.23
C ASN A 34 -20.69 -5.73 0.31
N VAL A 35 -20.06 -4.87 -0.48
CA VAL A 35 -19.84 -3.46 -0.15
C VAL A 35 -21.17 -2.70 -0.07
N ALA A 36 -22.12 -2.97 -0.96
CA ALA A 36 -23.44 -2.33 -0.90
C ALA A 36 -24.15 -2.68 0.41
N ARG A 37 -24.12 -3.96 0.78
CA ARG A 37 -24.66 -4.45 2.05
C ARG A 37 -23.98 -3.79 3.26
N GLU A 38 -22.65 -3.72 3.27
CA GLU A 38 -21.89 -3.08 4.35
C GLU A 38 -22.17 -1.57 4.47
N ALA A 39 -22.37 -0.90 3.33
CA ALA A 39 -22.66 0.52 3.26
C ALA A 39 -24.15 0.87 3.52
N GLY A 40 -25.00 -0.13 3.76
CA GLY A 40 -26.45 0.06 3.90
C GLY A 40 -27.10 0.61 2.62
N LEU A 41 -26.54 0.29 1.45
CA LEU A 41 -26.99 0.76 0.14
C LEU A 41 -27.65 -0.34 -0.68
N SER A 42 -28.58 0.06 -1.54
CA SER A 42 -29.06 -0.82 -2.59
C SER A 42 -27.96 -1.10 -3.63
N MET A 43 -28.06 -2.24 -4.32
CA MET A 43 -27.17 -2.56 -5.45
C MET A 43 -27.19 -1.49 -6.54
N GLY A 44 -28.37 -0.93 -6.84
CA GLY A 44 -28.51 0.15 -7.82
C GLY A 44 -27.77 1.41 -7.36
N SER A 45 -27.98 1.80 -6.10
CA SER A 45 -27.30 2.94 -5.48
C SER A 45 -25.78 2.82 -5.55
N LEU A 46 -25.21 1.64 -5.23
CA LEU A 46 -23.76 1.46 -5.30
C LEU A 46 -23.23 1.39 -6.74
N ARG A 47 -23.99 0.84 -7.68
CA ARG A 47 -23.61 0.80 -9.11
C ARG A 47 -23.46 2.20 -9.73
N HIS A 48 -24.11 3.23 -9.16
CA HIS A 48 -23.85 4.62 -9.56
C HIS A 48 -22.45 5.11 -9.19
N TYR A 49 -21.80 4.49 -8.19
CA TYR A 49 -20.42 4.81 -7.77
C TYR A 49 -19.39 3.86 -8.39
N PHE A 50 -19.72 2.56 -8.46
CA PHE A 50 -18.84 1.51 -8.98
C PHE A 50 -19.65 0.57 -9.89
N ALA A 51 -19.58 0.81 -11.19
CA ALA A 51 -20.23 -0.01 -12.21
C ALA A 51 -19.57 -1.39 -12.34
N THR A 52 -18.27 -1.49 -12.02
CA THR A 52 -17.47 -2.71 -12.18
C THR A 52 -16.63 -3.03 -10.96
N GLN A 53 -16.23 -4.30 -10.82
CA GLN A 53 -15.24 -4.72 -9.82
C GLN A 53 -13.90 -3.97 -10.00
N SER A 54 -13.51 -3.68 -11.24
CA SER A 54 -12.29 -2.91 -11.52
C SER A 54 -12.36 -1.50 -10.95
N GLU A 55 -13.51 -0.82 -11.06
CA GLU A 55 -13.69 0.51 -10.46
C GLU A 55 -13.62 0.48 -8.94
N LEU A 56 -14.20 -0.56 -8.32
CA LEU A 56 -14.12 -0.78 -6.88
C LEU A 56 -12.67 -1.01 -6.42
N LEU A 57 -11.92 -1.88 -7.12
CA LEU A 57 -10.51 -2.15 -6.82
C LEU A 57 -9.63 -0.91 -7.04
N ALA A 58 -9.85 -0.16 -8.12
CA ALA A 58 -9.13 1.09 -8.37
C ALA A 58 -9.38 2.11 -7.25
N PHE A 59 -10.61 2.18 -6.76
CA PHE A 59 -10.98 3.04 -5.66
C PHE A 59 -10.33 2.61 -4.35
N ALA A 60 -10.39 1.31 -4.01
CA ALA A 60 -9.70 0.74 -2.86
C ALA A 60 -8.19 1.03 -2.89
N MET A 61 -7.54 0.82 -4.04
CA MET A 61 -6.09 1.05 -4.18
C MET A 61 -5.70 2.52 -4.04
N ARG A 62 -6.52 3.46 -4.55
CA ARG A 62 -6.28 4.90 -4.32
C ARG A 62 -6.30 5.25 -2.83
N LEU A 63 -7.20 4.66 -2.07
CA LEU A 63 -7.26 4.88 -0.62
C LEU A 63 -6.04 4.31 0.10
N VAL A 64 -5.52 3.16 -0.33
CA VAL A 64 -4.24 2.63 0.16
C VAL A 64 -3.13 3.64 -0.07
N HIS A 65 -2.99 4.13 -1.31
CA HIS A 65 -1.97 5.13 -1.64
C HIS A 65 -2.09 6.39 -0.77
N GLU A 66 -3.30 6.94 -0.62
CA GLU A 66 -3.54 8.13 0.21
C GLU A 66 -3.19 7.92 1.68
N ARG A 67 -3.40 6.71 2.22
CA ARG A 67 -3.08 6.38 3.61
C ARG A 67 -1.58 6.24 3.81
N VAL A 68 -0.90 5.48 2.95
CA VAL A 68 0.56 5.36 2.97
C VAL A 68 1.20 6.74 2.87
N GLN A 69 0.73 7.59 1.94
CA GLN A 69 1.21 8.96 1.80
C GLN A 69 0.97 9.80 3.05
N ARG A 70 -0.21 9.71 3.67
CA ARG A 70 -0.52 10.42 4.92
C ARG A 70 0.37 9.97 6.08
N ARG A 71 0.62 8.67 6.22
CA ARG A 71 1.50 8.14 7.27
C ARG A 71 2.94 8.61 7.06
N ILE A 72 3.47 8.51 5.84
CA ILE A 72 4.81 9.02 5.51
C ILE A 72 4.91 10.54 5.75
N ALA A 73 3.91 11.32 5.35
CA ALA A 73 3.90 12.77 5.54
C ALA A 73 3.80 13.20 7.01
N ALA A 74 3.28 12.34 7.88
CA ALA A 74 3.17 12.59 9.31
C ALA A 74 4.45 12.20 10.09
N LEU A 75 5.45 11.60 9.44
CA LEU A 75 6.69 11.23 10.09
C LEU A 75 7.50 12.45 10.51
N ASP A 76 8.04 12.40 11.72
CA ASP A 76 9.09 13.33 12.14
C ASP A 76 10.39 12.98 11.41
N LEU A 77 10.82 13.89 10.53
CA LEU A 77 12.04 13.76 9.73
C LEU A 77 13.30 14.24 10.46
N SER A 78 13.17 14.64 11.72
CA SER A 78 14.31 14.99 12.56
C SER A 78 15.09 13.74 13.02
N GLY A 79 16.36 13.93 13.34
CA GLY A 79 17.23 12.88 13.89
C GLY A 79 18.09 12.17 12.85
N ASP A 80 18.44 10.92 13.16
CA ASP A 80 19.33 10.09 12.33
C ASP A 80 18.66 9.72 10.99
N PRO A 81 19.26 10.07 9.82
CA PRO A 81 18.74 9.70 8.51
C PRO A 81 18.44 8.22 8.35
N ARG A 82 19.24 7.34 8.97
CA ARG A 82 19.05 5.88 8.91
C ARG A 82 17.72 5.45 9.52
N GLN A 83 17.37 6.02 10.68
CA GLN A 83 16.11 5.74 11.38
C GLN A 83 14.92 6.41 10.70
N VAL A 84 15.10 7.60 10.12
CA VAL A 84 14.05 8.29 9.33
C VAL A 84 13.68 7.46 8.09
N VAL A 85 14.68 6.98 7.34
CA VAL A 85 14.47 6.13 6.16
C VAL A 85 13.77 4.83 6.53
N GLU A 86 14.17 4.18 7.63
CA GLU A 86 13.52 2.94 8.07
C GLU A 86 12.03 3.15 8.35
N ARG A 87 11.70 4.17 9.15
CA ARG A 87 10.31 4.49 9.47
C ARG A 87 9.50 4.78 8.21
N ALA A 88 10.06 5.51 7.24
CA ALA A 88 9.40 5.79 5.97
C ALA A 88 9.08 4.52 5.16
N LEU A 89 10.01 3.56 5.11
CA LEU A 89 9.81 2.30 4.37
C LEU A 89 8.88 1.33 5.12
N GLN A 90 8.89 1.34 6.45
CA GLN A 90 7.95 0.58 7.28
C GLN A 90 6.48 0.97 7.06
N GLU A 91 6.19 2.19 6.60
CA GLU A 91 4.83 2.61 6.26
C GLU A 91 4.24 1.92 5.03
N ALA A 92 5.09 1.33 4.18
CA ALA A 92 4.70 0.53 3.03
C ALA A 92 4.62 -0.98 3.33
N LEU A 93 4.95 -1.41 4.56
CA LEU A 93 5.04 -2.82 4.94
C LEU A 93 3.85 -3.26 5.81
N PRO A 94 3.34 -4.50 5.64
CA PRO A 94 2.21 -5.05 6.40
C PRO A 94 2.59 -5.44 7.85
N LEU A 95 2.92 -4.44 8.68
CA LEU A 95 3.41 -4.64 10.05
C LEU A 95 2.31 -4.69 11.11
N ASP A 96 1.08 -4.31 10.76
CA ASP A 96 -0.11 -4.41 11.61
C ASP A 96 -1.35 -4.84 10.80
N ALA A 97 -2.49 -4.99 11.49
CA ALA A 97 -3.73 -5.45 10.87
C ALA A 97 -4.28 -4.50 9.79
N GLU A 98 -4.04 -3.19 9.91
CA GLU A 98 -4.48 -2.23 8.89
C GLU A 98 -3.62 -2.36 7.64
N ARG A 99 -2.30 -2.30 7.81
CA ARG A 99 -1.33 -2.41 6.70
C ARG A 99 -1.35 -3.80 6.06
N HIS A 100 -1.72 -4.85 6.80
CA HIS A 100 -1.99 -6.17 6.23
C HIS A 100 -3.18 -6.17 5.26
N ALA A 101 -4.31 -5.58 5.65
CA ALA A 101 -5.48 -5.46 4.77
C ALA A 101 -5.21 -4.55 3.56
N GLU A 102 -4.39 -3.51 3.72
CA GLU A 102 -3.91 -2.70 2.60
C GLU A 102 -3.11 -3.53 1.59
N MET A 103 -2.23 -4.41 2.09
CA MET A 103 -1.43 -5.31 1.24
C MET A 103 -2.27 -6.37 0.53
N GLU A 104 -3.31 -6.90 1.18
CA GLU A 104 -4.27 -7.78 0.52
C GLU A 104 -4.93 -7.06 -0.67
N VAL A 105 -5.39 -5.82 -0.49
CA VAL A 105 -5.94 -5.03 -1.61
C VAL A 105 -4.92 -4.83 -2.72
N TRP A 106 -3.68 -4.48 -2.38
CA TRP A 106 -2.62 -4.35 -3.36
C TRP A 106 -2.44 -5.63 -4.17
N LEU A 107 -2.54 -6.82 -3.54
CA LEU A 107 -2.41 -8.11 -4.21
C LEU A 107 -3.53 -8.37 -5.22
N ALA A 108 -4.82 -8.24 -4.85
CA ALA A 108 -5.90 -8.41 -5.83
C ALA A 108 -5.89 -7.34 -6.92
N PHE A 109 -5.61 -6.10 -6.54
CA PHE A 109 -5.52 -5.01 -7.49
C PHE A 109 -4.43 -5.30 -8.53
N THR A 110 -3.23 -5.70 -8.09
CA THR A 110 -2.10 -6.02 -8.95
C THR A 110 -2.41 -7.20 -9.86
N ALA A 111 -2.98 -8.29 -9.32
CA ALA A 111 -3.40 -9.45 -10.09
C ALA A 111 -4.40 -9.06 -11.20
N ARG A 112 -5.40 -8.23 -10.88
CA ARG A 112 -6.38 -7.74 -11.86
C ARG A 112 -5.75 -6.78 -12.88
N ALA A 113 -4.81 -5.93 -12.44
CA ALA A 113 -4.12 -4.98 -13.30
C ALA A 113 -3.26 -5.66 -14.38
N LEU A 114 -2.82 -6.91 -14.19
CA LEU A 114 -2.14 -7.67 -15.25
C LEU A 114 -2.99 -7.81 -16.51
N VAL A 115 -4.31 -7.92 -16.36
CA VAL A 115 -5.25 -8.19 -17.45
C VAL A 115 -6.25 -7.05 -17.72
N ASP A 116 -6.25 -5.98 -16.92
CA ASP A 116 -7.13 -4.81 -17.10
C ASP A 116 -6.33 -3.54 -17.44
N PRO A 117 -6.40 -3.03 -18.69
CA PRO A 117 -5.73 -1.80 -19.08
C PRO A 117 -6.06 -0.59 -18.22
N LYS A 118 -7.28 -0.49 -17.69
CA LYS A 118 -7.71 0.64 -16.88
C LYS A 118 -7.02 0.67 -15.52
N LEU A 119 -6.64 -0.49 -14.99
CA LEU A 119 -5.95 -0.60 -13.70
C LEU A 119 -4.43 -0.52 -13.85
N ARG A 120 -3.88 -0.87 -15.02
CA ARG A 120 -2.43 -0.77 -15.29
C ARG A 120 -1.88 0.61 -15.00
N ALA A 121 -2.53 1.67 -15.47
CA ALA A 121 -2.07 3.03 -15.23
C ALA A 121 -1.92 3.37 -13.74
N LEU A 122 -2.89 2.96 -12.91
CA LEU A 122 -2.85 3.20 -11.46
C LEU A 122 -1.78 2.35 -10.76
N ARG A 123 -1.56 1.11 -11.22
CA ARG A 123 -0.47 0.26 -10.74
C ARG A 123 0.89 0.88 -11.06
N ASP A 124 1.07 1.32 -12.31
CA ASP A 124 2.33 1.87 -12.79
C ASP A 124 2.66 3.19 -12.07
N GLU A 125 1.65 4.01 -11.76
CA GLU A 125 1.78 5.20 -10.92
C GLU A 125 2.25 4.85 -9.50
N GLY A 126 1.57 3.92 -8.83
CA GLY A 126 1.92 3.49 -7.47
C GLY A 126 3.33 2.92 -7.38
N HIS A 127 3.67 2.01 -8.31
CA HIS A 127 4.98 1.39 -8.38
C HIS A 127 6.09 2.42 -8.72
N SER A 128 5.79 3.44 -9.53
CA SER A 128 6.74 4.54 -9.78
C SER A 128 6.98 5.42 -8.54
N LYS A 129 5.92 5.69 -7.74
CA LYS A 129 6.07 6.42 -6.47
C LYS A 129 6.90 5.64 -5.45
N LEU A 130 6.72 4.32 -5.35
CA LEU A 130 7.51 3.49 -4.44
C LEU A 130 8.97 3.37 -4.89
N ARG A 131 9.24 3.23 -6.20
CA ARG A 131 10.61 3.34 -6.74
C ARG A 131 11.28 4.66 -6.38
N GLU A 132 10.56 5.76 -6.54
CA GLU A 132 11.08 7.09 -6.24
C GLU A 132 11.36 7.27 -4.74
N LEU A 133 10.52 6.70 -3.86
CA LEU A 133 10.79 6.63 -2.43
C LEU A 133 12.08 5.84 -2.16
N CYS A 134 12.21 4.63 -2.74
CA CYS A 134 13.40 3.79 -2.58
C CYS A 134 14.67 4.51 -3.06
N ARG A 135 14.61 5.20 -4.20
CA ARG A 135 15.73 6.01 -4.72
C ARG A 135 16.17 7.07 -3.71
N ARG A 136 15.23 7.86 -3.17
CA ARG A 136 15.53 8.88 -2.15
C ARG A 136 16.13 8.28 -0.89
N CYS A 137 15.64 7.11 -0.46
CA CYS A 137 16.19 6.38 0.67
C CYS A 137 17.64 5.94 0.43
N VAL A 138 17.92 5.36 -0.74
CA VAL A 138 19.29 4.98 -1.13
C VAL A 138 20.20 6.21 -1.18
N GLU A 139 19.78 7.32 -1.78
CA GLU A 139 20.57 8.56 -1.84
C GLU A 139 20.89 9.14 -0.45
N ALA A 140 19.93 9.06 0.48
CA ALA A 140 20.13 9.54 1.84
C ALA A 140 21.16 8.71 2.62
N LEU A 141 21.18 7.39 2.40
CA LEU A 141 21.98 6.45 3.20
C LEU A 141 23.30 6.05 2.56
N ALA A 142 23.38 5.96 1.24
CA ALA A 142 24.55 5.42 0.56
C ALA A 142 25.80 6.21 0.93
N ARG A 143 26.79 5.49 1.47
CA ARG A 143 28.14 6.02 1.76
C ARG A 143 29.23 5.37 0.90
N ARG A 144 28.87 4.36 0.10
CA ARG A 144 29.81 3.57 -0.73
C ARG A 144 30.18 4.31 -2.03
N PRO A 145 31.46 4.61 -2.28
CA PRO A 145 31.89 5.19 -3.55
C PRO A 145 31.58 4.25 -4.72
N GLY A 146 31.08 4.80 -5.84
CA GLY A 146 30.79 4.03 -7.05
C GLY A 146 29.52 3.17 -7.00
N LEU A 147 28.67 3.34 -5.97
CA LEU A 147 27.37 2.68 -5.93
C LEU A 147 26.47 3.17 -7.08
N ASP A 148 25.90 2.22 -7.83
CA ASP A 148 24.81 2.51 -8.76
C ASP A 148 23.51 2.69 -7.98
N VAL A 149 23.14 3.96 -7.75
CA VAL A 149 21.94 4.35 -7.01
C VAL A 149 20.67 3.81 -7.66
N ALA A 150 20.60 3.76 -8.99
CA ALA A 150 19.41 3.30 -9.70
C ALA A 150 19.21 1.79 -9.49
N ALA A 151 20.27 1.00 -9.71
CA ALA A 151 20.21 -0.44 -9.49
C ALA A 151 19.93 -0.80 -8.02
N GLU A 152 20.48 -0.05 -7.07
CA GLU A 152 20.23 -0.29 -5.65
C GLU A 152 18.80 0.11 -5.23
N ALA A 153 18.25 1.19 -5.81
CA ALA A 153 16.85 1.56 -5.58
C ALA A 153 15.88 0.49 -6.11
N GLU A 154 16.18 -0.12 -7.26
CA GLU A 154 15.42 -1.26 -7.78
C GLU A 154 15.53 -2.49 -6.86
N ARG A 155 16.72 -2.77 -6.34
CA ARG A 155 16.92 -3.87 -5.37
C ARG A 155 16.14 -3.63 -4.08
N LEU A 156 16.21 -2.43 -3.52
CA LEU A 156 15.46 -2.06 -2.32
C LEU A 156 13.95 -2.19 -2.55
N HIS A 157 13.45 -1.73 -3.70
CA HIS A 157 12.04 -1.88 -4.04
C HIS A 157 11.62 -3.36 -4.13
N ALA A 158 12.41 -4.20 -4.80
CA ALA A 158 12.16 -5.64 -4.88
C ALA A 158 12.18 -6.31 -3.50
N LEU A 159 13.07 -5.87 -2.60
CA LEU A 159 13.08 -6.33 -1.21
C LEU A 159 11.80 -5.95 -0.48
N ILE A 160 11.33 -4.70 -0.59
CA ILE A 160 10.08 -4.24 0.03
C ILE A 160 8.88 -5.05 -0.47
N ASP A 161 8.74 -5.21 -1.79
CA ASP A 161 7.66 -6.02 -2.39
C ASP A 161 7.72 -7.47 -1.91
N GLY A 162 8.91 -8.07 -1.87
CA GLY A 162 9.12 -9.44 -1.41
C GLY A 162 8.78 -9.63 0.07
N LEU A 163 9.24 -8.73 0.95
CA LEU A 163 8.93 -8.76 2.39
C LEU A 163 7.43 -8.61 2.63
N ALA A 164 6.79 -7.67 1.93
CA ALA A 164 5.36 -7.44 2.04
C ALA A 164 4.56 -8.66 1.57
N LEU A 165 4.93 -9.26 0.44
CA LEU A 165 4.26 -10.43 -0.10
C LEU A 165 4.44 -11.66 0.81
N HIS A 166 5.67 -11.94 1.25
CA HIS A 166 5.94 -13.06 2.16
C HIS A 166 5.20 -12.91 3.49
N ARG A 167 5.06 -11.69 4.02
CA ARG A 167 4.28 -11.44 5.24
C ARG A 167 2.81 -11.80 5.09
N VAL A 168 2.21 -11.59 3.92
CA VAL A 168 0.82 -11.96 3.65
C VAL A 168 0.67 -13.46 3.40
N LEU A 169 1.63 -14.07 2.69
CA LEU A 169 1.54 -15.49 2.30
C LEU A 169 1.95 -16.46 3.42
N ASP A 170 2.91 -16.08 4.26
CA ASP A 170 3.40 -16.87 5.39
C ASP A 170 3.56 -16.00 6.65
N PRO A 171 2.43 -15.60 7.28
CA PRO A 171 2.42 -14.73 8.45
C PRO A 171 3.04 -15.37 9.69
N ALA A 172 3.17 -16.70 9.73
CA ALA A 172 3.74 -17.43 10.86
C ALA A 172 5.27 -17.36 10.87
N THR A 173 5.90 -17.48 9.69
CA THR A 173 7.36 -17.42 9.55
C THR A 173 7.86 -15.99 9.37
N THR A 174 7.19 -15.22 8.51
CA THR A 174 7.58 -13.84 8.20
C THR A 174 6.83 -12.91 9.14
N THR A 175 7.24 -12.84 10.41
CA THR A 175 6.59 -11.97 11.41
C THR A 175 6.87 -10.48 11.14
N PRO A 176 6.08 -9.53 11.71
CA PRO A 176 6.40 -8.10 11.61
C PRO A 176 7.82 -7.78 12.09
N GLN A 177 8.26 -8.41 13.18
CA GLN A 177 9.61 -8.27 13.72
C GLN A 177 10.65 -8.72 12.70
N ARG A 178 10.42 -9.88 12.06
CA ARG A 178 11.34 -10.40 11.05
C ARG A 178 11.44 -9.50 9.81
N VAL A 179 10.33 -8.91 9.39
CA VAL A 179 10.30 -7.93 8.29
C VAL A 179 11.15 -6.70 8.65
N VAL A 180 10.97 -6.16 9.85
CA VAL A 180 11.73 -5.00 10.34
C VAL A 180 13.22 -5.33 10.44
N GLU A 181 13.60 -6.49 10.99
CA GLU A 181 14.99 -6.94 11.07
C GLU A 181 15.66 -7.04 9.70
N LEU A 182 14.99 -7.64 8.71
CA LEU A 182 15.52 -7.82 7.37
C LEU A 182 15.67 -6.48 6.63
N LEU A 183 14.69 -5.59 6.79
CA LEU A 183 14.79 -4.23 6.27
C LEU A 183 15.96 -3.49 6.93
N ALA A 184 16.07 -3.56 8.26
CA ALA A 184 17.10 -2.86 9.00
C ALA A 184 18.51 -3.33 8.60
N ALA A 185 18.73 -4.64 8.53
CA ALA A 185 20.00 -5.22 8.10
C ALA A 185 20.43 -4.71 6.71
N HIS A 186 19.50 -4.69 5.75
CA HIS A 186 19.79 -4.19 4.40
C HIS A 186 20.13 -2.68 4.39
N LEU A 187 19.41 -1.89 5.18
CA LEU A 187 19.68 -0.44 5.29
C LEU A 187 21.00 -0.14 6.01
N ASP A 188 21.42 -0.98 6.97
CA ASP A 188 22.71 -0.87 7.66
C ASP A 188 23.88 -1.20 6.69
N GLU A 189 23.73 -2.23 5.87
CA GLU A 189 24.67 -2.53 4.78
C GLU A 189 24.81 -1.37 3.79
N LEU A 190 23.69 -0.72 3.43
CA LEU A 190 23.69 0.47 2.56
C LEU A 190 24.39 1.68 3.19
N ALA A 191 24.19 1.87 4.50
CA ALA A 191 24.82 2.94 5.28
C ALA A 191 26.31 2.67 5.58
N GLY A 192 26.81 1.46 5.33
CA GLY A 192 28.17 1.04 5.70
C GLY A 192 28.35 0.81 7.20
N GLN A 193 27.27 0.38 7.87
CA GLN A 193 27.20 0.12 9.32
C GLN A 193 27.15 -1.38 9.65
N ALA A 194 27.26 -2.25 8.64
CA ALA A 194 27.27 -3.71 8.76
C ALA A 194 28.66 -4.28 9.07
#